data_AF-A0A3M6W604-F1
#
_entry.id   AF-A0A3M6W604-F1
#
_cell.length_a   1.000
_cell.length_b   1.000
_cell.length_c   1.000
_cell.angle_alpha   90.00
_cell.angle_beta   90.00
_cell.angle_gamma   90.00
#
_symmetry.space_group_name_H-M   'P 1'
#
loop_
_entity.id
_entity.type
_entity.pdbx_description
1 polymer ?
#
loop_
_entity_poly.entity_id
_entity_poly.type
_entity_poly.pdbx_seq_one_letter_code
_entity_poly.pdbx_strand_id
1 'polypeptide(L)'
;MHGRRPWDAEECETAAVMGMTERHHVGRGKHEVASKDSVTPSRSGDIPAISNNRYRLRGSPQQSIAHSLTAPSLLTALLASTLPSTMAQSCISLEGSDLCPAFNSSSISTNGNLTGLFPFLSDVTDTASFDSGLEEYISNGFTQTRYGTLLGCDVNLDNSTAFYARYTASVLCNAIVQNSINPCELTGDATRPLCADACASYAESEQEITSSDVCGTASDDALTQIRADFTNCALPADSLTGSCIEGVDNEPNNCGFDDNLGSLCEYCAASSPNSTDSCCVFANTTSRCEDVTLPVVASSSLRPVTMTMTSVESATSSPSNTAAAGTTNRGLTGGQIA
;
A
#
# COMPACT_ATOMS: atom_id res chain seq x y z
N MET A 1 27.58 -31.59 -3.85
CA MET A 1 26.10 -31.53 -3.77
C MET A 1 25.72 -31.38 -2.29
N HIS A 2 25.55 -30.15 -1.82
CA HIS A 2 24.95 -29.87 -0.51
C HIS A 2 23.66 -29.10 -0.79
N GLY A 3 22.53 -29.79 -0.65
CA GLY A 3 21.21 -29.19 -0.81
C GLY A 3 20.98 -28.20 0.33
N ARG A 4 20.68 -26.94 -0.01
CA ARG A 4 20.05 -26.03 0.94
C ARG A 4 18.60 -26.48 1.15
N ARG A 5 18.14 -26.37 2.39
CA ARG A 5 16.75 -26.66 2.73
C ARG A 5 15.85 -25.58 2.14
N PRO A 6 14.58 -25.90 1.82
CA PRO A 6 13.60 -24.89 1.46
C PRO A 6 13.41 -23.90 2.62
N TRP A 7 13.20 -22.64 2.28
CA TRP A 7 12.85 -21.57 3.20
C TRP A 7 11.48 -21.84 3.81
N ASP A 8 11.32 -21.58 5.10
CA ASP A 8 10.03 -21.61 5.78
C ASP A 8 9.31 -20.24 5.65
N ALA A 9 7.99 -20.27 5.87
CA ALA A 9 7.10 -19.14 5.56
C ALA A 9 7.45 -17.84 6.33
N GLU A 10 8.04 -17.98 7.52
CA GLU A 10 8.40 -16.86 8.40
C GLU A 10 9.66 -16.11 7.90
N GLU A 11 10.59 -16.81 7.24
CA GLU A 11 11.77 -16.19 6.62
C GLU A 11 11.40 -15.44 5.32
N CYS A 12 10.37 -15.90 4.59
CA CYS A 12 9.83 -15.18 3.42
C CYS A 12 9.14 -13.86 3.81
N GLU A 13 8.40 -13.85 4.93
CA GLU A 13 7.69 -12.66 5.41
C GLU A 13 8.68 -11.57 5.86
N THR A 14 9.78 -11.98 6.51
CA THR A 14 10.85 -11.05 6.93
C THR A 14 11.64 -10.51 5.73
N ALA A 15 11.87 -11.32 4.70
CA ALA A 15 12.56 -10.89 3.48
C ALA A 15 11.72 -9.92 2.62
N ALA A 16 10.39 -10.09 2.60
CA ALA A 16 9.46 -9.20 1.90
C ALA A 16 9.41 -7.80 2.54
N VAL A 17 9.47 -7.71 3.87
CA VAL A 17 9.49 -6.43 4.60
C VAL A 17 10.85 -5.70 4.46
N MET A 18 11.93 -6.40 4.16
CA MET A 18 13.29 -5.85 4.12
C MET A 18 13.83 -5.49 2.72
N GLY A 19 13.05 -5.67 1.64
CA GLY A 19 13.46 -5.23 0.29
C GLY A 19 14.84 -5.76 -0.16
N MET A 20 15.24 -6.96 0.26
CA MET A 20 16.56 -7.51 -0.07
C MET A 20 16.53 -8.25 -1.41
N THR A 21 17.10 -7.64 -2.45
CA THR A 21 17.34 -8.29 -3.75
C THR A 21 18.67 -9.07 -3.70
N GLU A 22 18.62 -10.41 -3.67
CA GLU A 22 19.82 -11.24 -3.89
C GLU A 22 20.20 -11.25 -5.39
N ARG A 23 21.33 -10.60 -5.73
CA ARG A 23 21.98 -10.74 -7.05
C ARG A 23 22.54 -12.15 -7.22
N HIS A 24 21.90 -12.98 -8.03
CA HIS A 24 22.49 -14.22 -8.53
C HIS A 24 23.22 -14.00 -9.85
N HIS A 25 24.55 -13.97 -9.81
CA HIS A 25 25.40 -14.13 -10.98
C HIS A 25 25.26 -15.55 -11.55
N VAL A 26 24.61 -15.68 -12.70
CA VAL A 26 24.63 -16.90 -13.52
C VAL A 26 25.87 -16.87 -14.43
N GLY A 27 26.80 -17.79 -14.16
CA GLY A 27 28.00 -18.00 -14.97
C GLY A 27 27.67 -18.55 -16.35
N ARG A 28 28.08 -17.81 -17.39
CA ARG A 28 27.95 -18.21 -18.80
C ARG A 28 29.18 -19.04 -19.20
N GLY A 29 28.95 -20.29 -19.60
CA GLY A 29 29.96 -21.19 -20.13
C GLY A 29 30.58 -20.66 -21.44
N LYS A 30 31.92 -20.69 -21.50
CA LYS A 30 32.72 -20.36 -22.68
C LYS A 30 32.79 -21.57 -23.62
N HIS A 31 32.50 -21.34 -24.90
CA HIS A 31 33.01 -22.16 -26.01
C HIS A 31 34.29 -21.51 -26.53
N GLU A 32 35.36 -22.30 -26.56
CA GLU A 32 36.72 -21.92 -26.90
C GLU A 32 36.95 -22.13 -28.41
N VAL A 33 37.38 -21.08 -29.12
CA VAL A 33 38.07 -21.20 -30.41
C VAL A 33 39.39 -20.46 -30.28
N ALA A 34 40.46 -21.21 -30.42
CA ALA A 34 41.84 -20.78 -30.25
C ALA A 34 42.32 -19.90 -31.43
N SER A 35 43.05 -18.83 -31.10
CA SER A 35 44.14 -18.33 -31.94
C SER A 35 45.21 -17.67 -31.07
N LYS A 36 46.47 -17.93 -31.41
CA LYS A 36 47.69 -17.67 -30.64
C LYS A 36 48.30 -16.29 -30.94
N ASP A 37 49.24 -15.95 -30.05
CA ASP A 37 50.31 -14.94 -30.09
C ASP A 37 49.97 -13.60 -29.42
N SER A 38 50.81 -12.94 -28.61
CA SER A 38 52.06 -13.20 -27.88
C SER A 38 52.36 -11.92 -27.05
N VAL A 39 53.17 -12.04 -25.99
CA VAL A 39 53.96 -10.98 -25.30
C VAL A 39 53.37 -10.29 -24.03
N THR A 40 54.10 -10.43 -22.92
CA THR A 40 54.02 -9.83 -21.55
C THR A 40 55.05 -8.67 -21.39
N PRO A 41 55.30 -8.03 -20.22
CA PRO A 41 54.44 -7.51 -19.12
C PRO A 41 54.82 -6.06 -18.67
N SER A 42 54.01 -5.39 -17.83
CA SER A 42 54.53 -4.56 -16.71
C SER A 42 53.47 -4.03 -15.71
N ARG A 43 53.69 -4.45 -14.44
CA ARG A 43 53.94 -3.63 -13.24
C ARG A 43 52.77 -2.98 -12.44
N SER A 44 52.62 -3.55 -11.23
CA SER A 44 52.47 -2.99 -9.87
C SER A 44 51.38 -1.97 -9.50
N GLY A 45 50.68 -2.30 -8.40
CA GLY A 45 49.97 -1.37 -7.52
C GLY A 45 49.26 -2.12 -6.39
N ASP A 46 49.88 -2.16 -5.21
CA ASP A 46 49.43 -2.81 -3.97
C ASP A 46 48.44 -1.95 -3.14
N ILE A 47 47.33 -2.57 -2.66
CA ILE A 47 46.81 -2.73 -1.26
C ILE A 47 46.57 -1.46 -0.36
N PRO A 48 45.62 -1.39 0.64
CA PRO A 48 44.71 -2.40 1.22
C PRO A 48 43.21 -2.02 1.39
N ALA A 49 42.41 -3.07 1.63
CA ALA A 49 41.07 -3.03 2.21
C ALA A 49 41.12 -3.05 3.76
N ILE A 50 40.25 -2.26 4.40
CA ILE A 50 40.05 -2.22 5.85
C ILE A 50 38.92 -3.19 6.23
N SER A 51 39.26 -4.13 7.12
CA SER A 51 38.39 -5.10 7.77
C SER A 51 37.82 -4.51 9.07
N ASN A 52 36.52 -4.65 9.33
CA ASN A 52 35.95 -4.39 10.65
C ASN A 52 35.00 -5.52 11.11
N ASN A 53 35.54 -6.29 12.04
CA ASN A 53 34.97 -6.84 13.28
C ASN A 53 33.53 -7.39 13.31
N ARG A 54 33.49 -8.72 13.47
CA ARG A 54 32.44 -9.47 14.16
C ARG A 54 32.71 -9.48 15.67
N TYR A 55 31.75 -9.07 16.48
CA TYR A 55 31.73 -9.38 17.91
C TYR A 55 31.08 -10.76 18.16
N ARG A 56 31.86 -11.66 18.77
CA ARG A 56 31.38 -12.88 19.43
C ARG A 56 31.21 -12.59 20.92
N LEU A 57 30.08 -12.96 21.51
CA LEU A 57 29.90 -13.07 22.95
C LEU A 57 30.00 -14.55 23.37
N ARG A 58 30.91 -14.85 24.31
CA ARG A 58 30.99 -16.12 25.04
C ARG A 58 31.62 -15.87 26.41
N GLY A 59 30.94 -16.35 27.46
CA GLY A 59 31.61 -16.87 28.66
C GLY A 59 31.45 -16.10 29.97
N SER A 60 30.68 -16.70 30.89
CA SER A 60 30.55 -16.48 32.35
C SER A 60 31.89 -16.59 33.12
N PRO A 61 31.98 -16.30 34.44
CA PRO A 61 31.47 -17.23 35.47
C PRO A 61 30.93 -16.61 36.79
N GLN A 62 30.34 -17.50 37.60
CA GLN A 62 29.83 -17.35 38.96
C GLN A 62 30.82 -16.76 39.96
N GLN A 63 30.31 -16.09 41.00
CA GLN A 63 30.82 -16.21 42.37
C GLN A 63 29.68 -16.10 43.40
N SER A 64 29.79 -16.93 44.43
CA SER A 64 28.90 -17.11 45.58
C SER A 64 29.60 -16.56 46.83
N ILE A 65 28.86 -16.16 47.87
CA ILE A 65 29.10 -16.42 49.33
C ILE A 65 28.30 -15.44 50.24
N ALA A 66 27.42 -16.07 51.04
CA ALA A 66 27.07 -15.92 52.47
C ALA A 66 26.65 -14.59 53.18
N HIS A 67 25.44 -14.68 53.77
CA HIS A 67 24.99 -14.38 55.15
C HIS A 67 25.42 -13.09 55.89
N SER A 68 24.41 -12.33 56.39
CA SER A 68 24.25 -11.95 57.81
C SER A 68 22.89 -11.31 58.10
N LEU A 69 22.27 -11.71 59.22
CA LEU A 69 21.04 -11.16 59.81
C LEU A 69 21.36 -10.00 60.77
N THR A 70 20.53 -8.95 60.84
CA THR A 70 19.79 -8.47 62.05
C THR A 70 19.35 -6.99 62.00
N ALA A 71 18.15 -6.77 62.56
CA ALA A 71 17.55 -5.56 63.15
C ALA A 71 16.67 -4.62 62.28
N PRO A 72 15.49 -4.21 62.80
CA PRO A 72 14.46 -3.52 62.04
C PRO A 72 14.63 -2.00 62.10
N SER A 73 14.69 -1.34 60.96
CA SER A 73 14.52 0.10 60.86
C SER A 73 13.24 0.39 60.11
N LEU A 74 12.29 1.05 60.78
CA LEU A 74 11.16 1.70 60.12
C LEU A 74 11.73 2.74 59.15
N LEU A 75 11.74 2.40 57.86
CA LEU A 75 11.89 3.35 56.78
C LEU A 75 10.54 3.45 56.07
N THR A 76 9.91 4.61 56.23
CA THR A 76 8.85 5.12 55.37
C THR A 76 9.31 5.07 53.91
N ALA A 77 8.79 4.09 53.17
CA ALA A 77 8.94 4.01 51.73
C ALA A 77 8.12 5.12 51.08
N LEU A 78 8.78 6.20 50.63
CA LEU A 78 8.27 6.95 49.50
C LEU A 78 8.41 6.06 48.28
N LEU A 79 7.32 5.41 47.89
CA LEU A 79 7.14 4.89 46.54
C LEU A 79 7.08 6.10 45.61
N ALA A 80 8.25 6.57 45.16
CA ALA A 80 8.34 7.35 43.94
C ALA A 80 7.90 6.39 42.83
N SER A 81 6.63 6.48 42.45
CA SER A 81 6.12 5.92 41.22
C SER A 81 6.91 6.56 40.08
N THR A 82 7.99 5.92 39.64
CA THR A 82 8.45 6.05 38.27
C THR A 82 7.31 5.48 37.44
N LEU A 83 6.34 6.33 37.10
CA LEU A 83 5.50 6.08 35.94
C LEU A 83 6.51 5.85 34.81
N PRO A 84 6.56 4.66 34.18
CA PRO A 84 7.17 4.62 32.87
C PRO A 84 6.47 5.71 32.08
N SER A 85 7.22 6.68 31.56
CA SER A 85 6.75 7.41 30.40
C SER A 85 6.60 6.36 29.31
N THR A 86 5.46 5.66 29.31
CA THR A 86 4.83 5.30 28.06
C THR A 86 4.74 6.63 27.34
N MET A 87 5.67 6.87 26.41
CA MET A 87 5.44 7.87 25.38
C MET A 87 4.03 7.56 24.92
N ALA A 88 3.06 8.42 25.23
CA ALA A 88 1.71 8.21 24.73
C ALA A 88 1.91 8.11 23.22
N GLN A 89 1.70 6.92 22.64
CA GLN A 89 1.69 6.77 21.21
C GLN A 89 0.59 7.72 20.75
N SER A 90 0.99 8.87 20.21
CA SER A 90 0.08 9.89 19.71
C SER A 90 -0.48 9.35 18.42
N CYS A 91 -1.56 8.58 18.55
CA CYS A 91 -2.33 8.12 17.42
C CYS A 91 -3.17 9.29 16.94
N ILE A 92 -2.96 9.67 15.69
CA ILE A 92 -3.61 10.82 15.07
C ILE A 92 -4.81 10.31 14.29
N SER A 93 -6.00 10.78 14.66
CA SER A 93 -7.23 10.43 13.95
C SER A 93 -7.16 10.91 12.51
N LEU A 94 -7.64 10.10 11.57
CA LEU A 94 -7.85 10.50 10.18
C LEU A 94 -9.27 11.03 9.93
N GLU A 95 -10.07 11.22 10.98
CA GLU A 95 -11.38 11.85 10.88
C GLU A 95 -11.26 13.24 10.26
N GLY A 96 -11.95 13.45 9.13
CA GLY A 96 -11.90 14.73 8.40
C GLY A 96 -10.64 14.95 7.57
N SER A 97 -9.82 13.92 7.34
CA SER A 97 -8.68 13.98 6.42
C SER A 97 -9.14 14.25 4.99
N ASP A 98 -8.49 15.20 4.34
CA ASP A 98 -8.77 15.56 2.94
C ASP A 98 -8.11 14.57 1.96
N LEU A 99 -6.95 13.98 2.31
CA LEU A 99 -6.24 13.01 1.46
C LEU A 99 -6.59 11.54 1.75
N CYS A 100 -7.09 11.24 2.95
CA CYS A 100 -7.52 9.90 3.35
C CYS A 100 -8.99 9.85 3.81
N PRO A 101 -9.96 10.46 3.11
CA PRO A 101 -11.34 10.60 3.60
C PRO A 101 -12.05 9.25 3.82
N ALA A 102 -11.68 8.20 3.08
CA ALA A 102 -12.26 6.87 3.26
C ALA A 102 -11.70 6.09 4.46
N PHE A 103 -10.60 6.59 5.06
CA PHE A 103 -9.97 6.03 6.25
C PHE A 103 -10.38 6.80 7.53
N ASN A 104 -11.50 7.53 7.50
CA ASN A 104 -11.94 8.41 8.58
C ASN A 104 -12.14 7.75 9.96
N SER A 105 -12.32 6.42 10.02
CA SER A 105 -12.43 5.64 11.25
C SER A 105 -11.07 5.21 11.82
N SER A 106 -9.99 5.36 11.05
CA SER A 106 -8.64 4.93 11.40
C SER A 106 -7.85 6.01 12.15
N SER A 107 -6.71 5.60 12.70
CA SER A 107 -5.71 6.53 13.24
C SER A 107 -4.31 6.06 12.88
N ILE A 108 -3.37 6.99 12.78
CA ILE A 108 -1.99 6.70 12.38
C ILE A 108 -1.01 6.90 13.53
N SER A 109 0.05 6.09 13.55
CA SER A 109 1.12 6.16 14.55
C SER A 109 2.29 7.00 14.04
N THR A 110 2.82 7.92 14.84
CA THR A 110 4.06 8.66 14.51
C THR A 110 5.31 8.06 15.18
N ASN A 111 5.27 6.76 15.51
CA ASN A 111 6.40 6.09 16.13
C ASN A 111 7.62 5.95 15.18
N GLY A 112 8.78 5.68 15.77
CA GLY A 112 10.05 5.59 15.04
C GLY A 112 10.09 4.55 13.91
N ASN A 113 9.26 3.50 13.99
CA ASN A 113 9.18 2.49 12.93
C ASN A 113 8.44 3.05 11.71
N LEU A 114 7.29 3.71 11.93
CA LEU A 114 6.50 4.27 10.84
C LEU A 114 7.18 5.49 10.22
N THR A 115 7.82 6.35 11.01
CA THR A 115 8.64 7.45 10.48
C THR A 115 9.86 6.96 9.69
N GLY A 116 10.33 5.73 9.95
CA GLY A 116 11.37 5.10 9.13
C GLY A 116 10.89 4.71 7.73
N LEU A 117 9.60 4.42 7.57
CA LEU A 117 8.95 4.08 6.30
C LEU A 117 8.40 5.31 5.58
N PHE A 118 7.88 6.27 6.35
CA PHE A 118 7.25 7.51 5.88
C PHE A 118 7.84 8.69 6.65
N PRO A 119 8.99 9.23 6.19
CA PRO A 119 9.75 10.23 6.95
C PRO A 119 8.96 11.49 7.32
N PHE A 120 8.01 11.92 6.49
CA PHE A 120 7.20 13.12 6.76
C PHE A 120 6.38 13.02 8.06
N LEU A 121 6.10 11.80 8.54
CA LEU A 121 5.36 11.58 9.79
C LEU A 121 6.07 12.11 11.04
N SER A 122 7.36 12.45 10.98
CA SER A 122 8.08 13.01 12.13
C SER A 122 7.54 14.36 12.58
N ASP A 123 6.94 15.12 11.67
CA ASP A 123 6.43 16.48 11.93
C ASP A 123 4.90 16.53 12.05
N VAL A 124 4.24 15.37 11.94
CA VAL A 124 2.78 15.24 11.97
C VAL A 124 2.29 15.23 13.41
N THR A 125 1.34 16.10 13.72
CA THR A 125 0.78 16.27 15.08
C THR A 125 -0.76 16.24 15.12
N ASP A 126 -1.40 16.41 13.97
CA ASP A 126 -2.85 16.39 13.77
C ASP A 126 -3.17 15.98 12.31
N THR A 127 -4.46 15.85 11.99
CA THR A 127 -4.93 15.45 10.66
C THR A 127 -4.54 16.44 9.56
N ALA A 128 -4.54 17.74 9.86
CA ALA A 128 -4.19 18.76 8.88
C ALA A 128 -2.70 18.75 8.52
N SER A 129 -1.83 18.60 9.53
CA SER A 129 -0.39 18.41 9.31
C SER A 129 -0.10 17.08 8.61
N PHE A 130 -0.89 16.03 8.87
CA PHE A 130 -0.82 14.78 8.11
C PHE A 130 -1.14 14.99 6.63
N ASP A 131 -2.26 15.64 6.29
CA ASP A 131 -2.67 15.86 4.90
C ASP A 131 -1.62 16.69 4.14
N SER A 132 -1.20 17.82 4.72
CA SER A 132 -0.17 18.67 4.09
C SER A 132 1.17 17.95 3.93
N GLY A 133 1.58 17.15 4.91
CA GLY A 133 2.82 16.37 4.85
C GLY A 133 2.75 15.22 3.85
N LEU A 134 1.59 14.57 3.72
CA LEU A 134 1.38 13.51 2.74
C LEU A 134 1.36 14.07 1.30
N GLU A 135 0.72 15.22 1.07
CA GLU A 135 0.72 15.92 -0.22
C GLU A 135 2.15 16.27 -0.66
N GLU A 136 2.93 16.87 0.24
CA GLU A 136 4.33 17.22 -0.02
C GLU A 136 5.19 15.97 -0.21
N TYR A 137 4.93 14.90 0.57
CA TYR A 137 5.63 13.64 0.42
C TYR A 137 5.35 12.99 -0.93
N ILE A 138 4.10 12.93 -1.38
CA ILE A 138 3.71 12.42 -2.71
C ILE A 138 4.49 13.17 -3.79
N SER A 139 4.43 14.50 -3.76
CA SER A 139 5.04 15.37 -4.76
C SER A 139 6.57 15.32 -4.78
N ASN A 140 7.21 14.88 -3.69
CA ASN A 140 8.66 14.90 -3.55
C ASN A 140 9.23 13.53 -3.18
N GLY A 141 9.29 13.23 -1.87
CA GLY A 141 10.03 12.09 -1.34
C GLY A 141 9.54 10.75 -1.86
N PHE A 142 8.22 10.59 -2.00
CA PHE A 142 7.61 9.41 -2.60
C PHE A 142 7.97 9.30 -4.08
N THR A 143 7.72 10.35 -4.87
CA THR A 143 8.00 10.32 -6.31
C THR A 143 9.47 10.01 -6.61
N GLN A 144 10.40 10.63 -5.89
CA GLN A 144 11.82 10.36 -6.05
C GLN A 144 12.21 8.92 -5.65
N THR A 145 11.64 8.41 -4.56
CA THR A 145 11.96 7.06 -4.09
C THR A 145 11.34 6.02 -5.02
N ARG A 146 10.03 6.12 -5.26
CA ARG A 146 9.27 5.19 -6.09
C ARG A 146 9.77 5.21 -7.53
N TYR A 147 9.63 6.33 -8.22
CA TYR A 147 9.92 6.39 -9.65
C TYR A 147 11.41 6.52 -9.91
N GLY A 148 12.11 7.40 -9.19
CA GLY A 148 13.52 7.66 -9.43
C GLY A 148 14.42 6.51 -8.99
N THR A 149 14.23 6.02 -7.77
CA THR A 149 15.16 5.06 -7.15
C THR A 149 14.79 3.61 -7.43
N LEU A 150 13.51 3.25 -7.25
CA LEU A 150 13.06 1.86 -7.37
C LEU A 150 12.72 1.49 -8.81
N LEU A 151 12.00 2.36 -9.52
CA LEU A 151 11.60 2.09 -10.90
C LEU A 151 12.63 2.57 -11.93
N GLY A 152 13.51 3.50 -11.55
CA GLY A 152 14.66 3.95 -12.34
C GLY A 152 14.41 5.13 -13.26
N CYS A 153 13.25 5.78 -13.19
CA CYS A 153 12.88 6.91 -14.02
C CYS A 153 13.78 8.15 -13.81
N ASP A 154 13.89 8.95 -14.86
CA ASP A 154 14.50 10.29 -14.83
C ASP A 154 13.51 11.31 -14.24
N VAL A 155 13.29 11.24 -12.92
CA VAL A 155 12.31 12.07 -12.22
C VAL A 155 12.66 13.56 -12.26
N ASN A 156 11.67 14.36 -12.66
CA ASN A 156 11.68 15.81 -12.50
C ASN A 156 10.69 16.26 -11.42
N LEU A 157 11.20 16.68 -10.26
CA LEU A 157 10.36 17.12 -9.14
C LEU A 157 9.66 18.47 -9.39
N ASP A 158 10.06 19.25 -10.40
CA ASP A 158 9.33 20.45 -10.82
C ASP A 158 8.00 20.10 -11.55
N ASN A 159 7.82 18.85 -11.97
CA ASN A 159 6.61 18.32 -12.59
C ASN A 159 6.31 16.91 -12.07
N SER A 160 6.25 16.76 -10.75
CA SER A 160 5.97 15.48 -10.10
C SER A 160 4.53 15.01 -10.32
N THR A 161 3.61 15.90 -10.68
CA THR A 161 2.22 15.55 -11.02
C THR A 161 2.13 14.51 -12.14
N ALA A 162 3.07 14.52 -13.10
CA ALA A 162 3.09 13.52 -14.17
C ALA A 162 3.43 12.09 -13.69
N PHE A 163 3.96 11.95 -12.46
CA PHE A 163 4.27 10.67 -11.83
C PHE A 163 3.18 10.21 -10.85
N TYR A 164 2.08 10.96 -10.69
CA TYR A 164 0.98 10.51 -9.85
C TYR A 164 0.26 9.34 -10.54
N ALA A 165 0.42 8.12 -10.00
CA ALA A 165 -0.31 6.95 -10.46
C ALA A 165 -1.74 6.96 -9.90
N ARG A 166 -2.67 6.34 -10.62
CA ARG A 166 -4.06 6.23 -10.20
C ARG A 166 -4.17 5.68 -8.77
N TYR A 167 -4.87 6.38 -7.89
CA TYR A 167 -5.08 6.04 -6.49
C TYR A 167 -3.82 6.07 -5.59
N THR A 168 -2.82 6.90 -5.92
CA THR A 168 -1.57 6.99 -5.14
C THR A 168 -1.83 7.34 -3.67
N ALA A 169 -2.69 8.34 -3.39
CA ALA A 169 -2.99 8.71 -2.01
C ALA A 169 -3.63 7.54 -1.26
N SER A 170 -4.58 6.85 -1.86
CA SER A 170 -5.27 5.69 -1.29
C SER A 170 -4.30 4.57 -0.91
N VAL A 171 -3.32 4.27 -1.78
CA VAL A 171 -2.28 3.27 -1.52
C VAL A 171 -1.38 3.68 -0.36
N LEU A 172 -1.02 4.96 -0.26
CA LEU A 172 -0.23 5.48 0.85
C LEU A 172 -1.02 5.51 2.16
N CYS A 173 -2.27 5.98 2.15
CA CYS A 173 -3.18 5.92 3.29
C CYS A 173 -3.31 4.48 3.81
N ASN A 174 -3.52 3.52 2.90
CA ASN A 174 -3.55 2.10 3.25
C ASN A 174 -2.25 1.65 3.91
N ALA A 175 -1.10 1.90 3.28
CA ALA A 175 0.17 1.47 3.83
C ALA A 175 0.44 2.07 5.23
N ILE A 176 0.13 3.35 5.43
CA ILE A 176 0.31 4.04 6.73
C ILE A 176 -0.65 3.49 7.79
N VAL A 177 -1.94 3.32 7.46
CA VAL A 177 -2.96 2.77 8.38
C VAL A 177 -2.66 1.33 8.74
N GLN A 178 -2.34 0.48 7.76
CA GLN A 178 -2.06 -0.94 7.98
C GLN A 178 -0.82 -1.13 8.88
N ASN A 179 0.21 -0.31 8.72
CA ASN A 179 1.36 -0.30 9.62
C ASN A 179 1.08 0.39 10.98
N SER A 180 -0.07 1.06 11.12
CA SER A 180 -0.52 1.70 12.36
C SER A 180 -1.46 0.82 13.20
N ILE A 181 -1.94 -0.31 12.68
CA ILE A 181 -2.90 -1.18 13.38
C ILE A 181 -2.41 -1.56 14.78
N ASN A 182 -1.22 -2.17 14.87
CA ASN A 182 -0.65 -2.59 16.15
C ASN A 182 -0.28 -1.41 17.08
N PRO A 183 0.47 -0.37 16.63
CA PRO A 183 0.86 0.72 17.53
C PRO A 183 -0.29 1.61 17.98
N CYS A 184 -1.43 1.63 17.27
CA CYS A 184 -2.64 2.35 17.66
C CYS A 184 -3.79 1.46 18.15
N GLU A 185 -3.54 0.16 18.31
CA GLU A 185 -4.54 -0.82 18.78
C GLU A 185 -5.86 -0.75 17.99
N LEU A 186 -5.78 -0.53 16.67
CA LEU A 186 -6.95 -0.40 15.80
C LEU A 186 -7.71 -1.72 15.70
N THR A 187 -9.04 -1.63 15.66
CA THR A 187 -9.93 -2.79 15.51
C THR A 187 -11.15 -2.45 14.66
N GLY A 188 -11.83 -3.46 14.13
CA GLY A 188 -13.08 -3.30 13.39
C GLY A 188 -12.91 -2.48 12.11
N ASP A 189 -13.79 -1.51 11.88
CA ASP A 189 -13.75 -0.70 10.65
C ASP A 189 -12.47 0.13 10.50
N ALA A 190 -11.79 0.43 11.62
CA ALA A 190 -10.54 1.20 11.63
C ALA A 190 -9.34 0.43 11.02
N THR A 191 -9.48 -0.89 10.77
CA THR A 191 -8.42 -1.73 10.19
C THR A 191 -8.67 -2.08 8.72
N ARG A 192 -9.75 -1.58 8.11
CA ARG A 192 -10.12 -1.93 6.73
C ARG A 192 -8.98 -1.58 5.77
N PRO A 193 -8.51 -2.53 4.96
CA PRO A 193 -7.49 -2.25 3.96
C PRO A 193 -8.11 -1.69 2.68
N LEU A 194 -7.26 -1.18 1.79
CA LEU A 194 -7.64 -0.85 0.42
C LEU A 194 -7.96 -2.12 -0.37
N CYS A 195 -8.95 -2.04 -1.25
CA CYS A 195 -9.33 -3.15 -2.13
C CYS A 195 -8.23 -3.48 -3.14
N ALA A 196 -8.07 -4.78 -3.41
CA ALA A 196 -7.08 -5.26 -4.37
C ALA A 196 -7.26 -4.68 -5.77
N ASP A 197 -8.50 -4.35 -6.18
CA ASP A 197 -8.78 -3.72 -7.47
C ASP A 197 -8.19 -2.30 -7.58
N ALA A 198 -8.19 -1.53 -6.48
CA ALA A 198 -7.54 -0.23 -6.44
C ALA A 198 -6.01 -0.36 -6.43
N CYS A 199 -5.48 -1.36 -5.72
CA CYS A 199 -4.05 -1.71 -5.79
C CYS A 199 -3.62 -2.12 -7.21
N ALA A 200 -4.47 -2.87 -7.93
CA ALA A 200 -4.23 -3.24 -9.33
C ALA A 200 -4.23 -2.01 -10.23
N SER A 201 -5.23 -1.13 -10.08
CA SER A 201 -5.32 0.13 -10.83
C SER A 201 -4.09 1.02 -10.62
N TYR A 202 -3.57 1.08 -9.40
CA TYR A 202 -2.33 1.78 -9.08
C TYR A 202 -1.13 1.17 -9.80
N ALA A 203 -0.95 -0.15 -9.71
CA ALA A 203 0.16 -0.86 -10.35
C ALA A 203 0.13 -0.77 -11.88
N GLU A 204 -1.06 -0.83 -12.50
CA GLU A 204 -1.23 -0.59 -13.93
C GLU A 204 -0.80 0.83 -14.31
N SER A 205 -1.17 1.84 -13.51
CA SER A 205 -0.78 3.21 -13.74
C SER A 205 0.72 3.46 -13.54
N GLU A 206 1.37 2.79 -12.58
CA GLU A 206 2.84 2.79 -12.48
C GLU A 206 3.50 2.21 -13.74
N GLN A 207 2.92 1.13 -14.30
CA GLN A 207 3.41 0.53 -15.54
C GLN A 207 3.25 1.49 -16.72
N GLU A 208 2.11 2.18 -16.83
CA GLU A 208 1.89 3.18 -17.87
C GLU A 208 2.93 4.30 -17.77
N ILE A 209 3.12 4.89 -16.59
CA ILE A 209 4.11 5.95 -16.35
C ILE A 209 5.52 5.47 -16.72
N THR A 210 5.93 4.29 -16.25
CA THR A 210 7.28 3.73 -16.55
C THR A 210 7.49 3.39 -18.02
N SER A 211 6.42 3.15 -18.78
CA SER A 211 6.47 2.91 -20.22
C SER A 211 6.40 4.19 -21.07
N SER A 212 6.10 5.33 -20.45
CA SER A 212 5.89 6.62 -21.11
C SER A 212 7.17 7.46 -21.17
N ASP A 213 7.15 8.50 -22.00
CA ASP A 213 8.22 9.50 -22.09
C ASP A 213 8.41 10.29 -20.78
N VAL A 214 7.44 10.28 -19.87
CA VAL A 214 7.55 10.92 -18.54
C VAL A 214 8.67 10.27 -17.71
N CYS A 215 8.80 8.95 -17.79
CA CYS A 215 9.81 8.21 -17.04
C CYS A 215 11.21 8.32 -17.67
N GLY A 216 11.32 8.60 -18.97
CA GLY A 216 12.59 8.53 -19.69
C GLY A 216 13.04 7.07 -19.84
N THR A 217 13.99 6.64 -19.00
CA THR A 217 14.48 5.24 -19.01
C THR A 217 14.16 4.54 -17.70
N ALA A 218 13.17 3.64 -17.70
CA ALA A 218 12.94 2.75 -16.56
C ALA A 218 14.07 1.72 -16.39
N SER A 219 14.22 1.20 -15.17
CA SER A 219 15.11 0.09 -14.87
C SER A 219 14.60 -1.24 -15.44
N ASP A 220 15.53 -2.17 -15.71
CA ASP A 220 15.19 -3.54 -16.16
C ASP A 220 14.30 -4.30 -15.16
N ASP A 221 14.34 -3.91 -13.88
CA ASP A 221 13.59 -4.54 -12.79
C ASP A 221 12.25 -3.83 -12.49
N ALA A 222 11.88 -2.77 -13.24
CA ALA A 222 10.69 -1.96 -12.95
C ALA A 222 9.40 -2.79 -12.83
N LEU A 223 9.16 -3.71 -13.77
CA LEU A 223 7.97 -4.60 -13.70
C LEU A 223 8.00 -5.57 -12.51
N THR A 224 9.19 -5.95 -12.03
CA THR A 224 9.32 -6.77 -10.82
C THR A 224 8.94 -5.95 -9.59
N GLN A 225 9.37 -4.68 -9.54
CA GLN A 225 9.01 -3.76 -8.45
C GLN A 225 7.50 -3.45 -8.45
N ILE A 226 6.92 -3.11 -9.60
CA ILE A 226 5.46 -2.84 -9.72
C ILE A 226 4.62 -4.04 -9.24
N ARG A 227 5.02 -5.27 -9.57
CA ARG A 227 4.35 -6.48 -9.06
C ARG A 227 4.50 -6.63 -7.54
N ALA A 228 5.66 -6.26 -6.99
CA ALA A 228 5.88 -6.25 -5.55
C ALA A 228 4.99 -5.19 -4.88
N ASP A 229 4.82 -4.03 -5.50
CA ASP A 229 3.95 -2.95 -4.99
C ASP A 229 2.48 -3.35 -4.98
N PHE A 230 1.99 -3.92 -6.08
CA PHE A 230 0.66 -4.54 -6.11
C PHE A 230 0.49 -5.55 -4.97
N THR A 231 1.45 -6.46 -4.84
CA THR A 231 1.40 -7.52 -3.83
C THR A 231 1.35 -6.90 -2.43
N ASN A 232 2.24 -5.98 -2.10
CA ASN A 232 2.30 -5.32 -0.80
C ASN A 232 1.00 -4.55 -0.48
N CYS A 233 0.40 -3.90 -1.47
CA CYS A 233 -0.87 -3.19 -1.30
C CYS A 233 -2.05 -4.15 -1.08
N ALA A 234 -2.11 -5.26 -1.81
CA ALA A 234 -3.22 -6.21 -1.82
C ALA A 234 -3.07 -7.38 -0.82
N LEU A 235 -1.95 -7.47 -0.11
CA LEU A 235 -1.66 -8.53 0.87
C LEU A 235 -2.57 -8.56 2.11
N PRO A 236 -3.08 -7.43 2.66
CA PRO A 236 -4.01 -7.51 3.79
C PRO A 236 -5.19 -8.43 3.48
N ALA A 237 -5.49 -9.37 4.36
CA ALA A 237 -6.41 -10.48 4.06
C ALA A 237 -7.81 -10.02 3.60
N ASP A 238 -8.27 -8.87 4.09
CA ASP A 238 -9.59 -8.32 3.76
C ASP A 238 -9.60 -7.47 2.47
N SER A 239 -8.46 -7.31 1.79
CA SER A 239 -8.39 -6.65 0.48
C SER A 239 -9.11 -7.43 -0.63
N LEU A 240 -9.46 -8.70 -0.39
CA LEU A 240 -10.13 -9.61 -1.33
C LEU A 240 -11.55 -10.01 -0.91
N THR A 241 -12.01 -9.60 0.27
CA THR A 241 -13.26 -10.11 0.88
C THR A 241 -14.47 -9.20 0.66
N GLY A 242 -14.28 -8.04 0.01
CA GLY A 242 -15.34 -7.06 -0.28
C GLY A 242 -15.68 -6.12 0.88
N SER A 243 -15.02 -6.26 2.04
CA SER A 243 -15.09 -5.30 3.16
C SER A 243 -13.95 -4.28 3.15
N CYS A 244 -13.17 -4.23 2.09
CA CYS A 244 -12.09 -3.27 1.87
C CYS A 244 -12.62 -1.89 1.44
N ILE A 245 -11.76 -0.89 1.44
CA ILE A 245 -12.04 0.48 0.97
C ILE A 245 -11.82 0.52 -0.54
N GLU A 246 -12.78 1.00 -1.32
CA GLU A 246 -12.58 1.22 -2.74
C GLU A 246 -11.73 2.47 -2.98
N GLY A 247 -10.87 2.47 -4.02
CA GLY A 247 -10.03 3.63 -4.32
C GLY A 247 -10.85 4.90 -4.62
N VAL A 248 -12.00 4.73 -5.28
CA VAL A 248 -12.91 5.83 -5.62
C VAL A 248 -13.57 6.46 -4.39
N ASP A 249 -13.72 5.73 -3.27
CA ASP A 249 -14.25 6.29 -2.04
C ASP A 249 -13.25 7.29 -1.41
N ASN A 250 -11.96 7.08 -1.62
CA ASN A 250 -10.90 7.94 -1.10
C ASN A 250 -10.51 9.06 -2.08
N GLU A 251 -10.43 8.74 -3.37
CA GLU A 251 -10.06 9.68 -4.43
C GLU A 251 -11.15 9.71 -5.52
N PRO A 252 -12.31 10.35 -5.24
CA PRO A 252 -13.47 10.35 -6.14
C PRO A 252 -13.28 11.23 -7.39
N ASN A 253 -12.32 12.15 -7.36
CA ASN A 253 -12.12 13.15 -8.39
C ASN A 253 -11.10 12.66 -9.43
N ASN A 254 -11.22 13.16 -10.67
CA ASN A 254 -10.27 12.89 -11.76
C ASN A 254 -9.95 11.39 -11.95
N CYS A 255 -10.93 10.51 -11.70
CA CYS A 255 -10.77 9.05 -11.77
C CYS A 255 -9.64 8.49 -10.88
N GLY A 256 -9.19 9.22 -9.86
CA GLY A 256 -8.04 8.84 -9.02
C GLY A 256 -6.68 9.24 -9.57
N PHE A 257 -6.59 10.02 -10.65
CA PHE A 257 -5.32 10.52 -11.18
C PHE A 257 -4.86 11.85 -10.56
N ASP A 258 -5.62 12.36 -9.59
CA ASP A 258 -5.39 13.68 -8.98
C ASP A 258 -5.15 14.76 -10.05
N ASP A 259 -4.03 15.48 -10.02
CA ASP A 259 -3.67 16.50 -11.01
C ASP A 259 -2.89 15.96 -12.23
N ASN A 260 -2.69 14.65 -12.35
CA ASN A 260 -2.07 14.03 -13.53
C ASN A 260 -3.01 14.00 -14.73
N LEU A 261 -3.16 15.16 -15.38
CA LEU A 261 -4.01 15.31 -16.55
C LEU A 261 -3.57 14.41 -17.71
N GLY A 262 -2.26 14.17 -17.86
CA GLY A 262 -1.72 13.31 -18.93
C GLY A 262 -2.29 11.90 -18.86
N SER A 263 -2.09 11.24 -17.71
CA SER A 263 -2.60 9.88 -17.48
C SER A 263 -4.13 9.83 -17.45
N LEU A 264 -4.81 10.85 -16.92
CA LEU A 264 -6.28 10.95 -17.02
C LEU A 264 -6.76 10.98 -18.49
N CYS A 265 -6.10 11.76 -19.34
CA CYS A 265 -6.46 11.86 -20.75
C CYS A 265 -6.19 10.56 -21.50
N GLU A 266 -5.09 9.87 -21.21
CA GLU A 266 -4.78 8.57 -21.80
C GLU A 266 -5.81 7.51 -21.36
N TYR A 267 -6.13 7.47 -20.06
CA TYR A 267 -7.15 6.59 -19.50
C TYR A 267 -8.50 6.80 -20.20
N CYS A 268 -8.91 8.05 -20.43
CA CYS A 268 -10.19 8.38 -21.04
C CYS A 268 -10.17 8.48 -22.58
N ALA A 269 -9.03 8.26 -23.24
CA ALA A 269 -8.88 8.41 -24.69
C ALA A 269 -9.90 7.55 -25.45
N ALA A 270 -10.36 7.99 -26.62
CA ALA A 270 -11.34 7.23 -27.40
C ALA A 270 -10.84 5.82 -27.80
N SER A 271 -9.53 5.63 -27.88
CA SER A 271 -8.88 4.33 -28.14
C SER A 271 -8.69 3.46 -26.90
N SER A 272 -8.93 4.00 -25.70
CA SER A 272 -8.80 3.28 -24.44
C SER A 272 -10.03 2.41 -24.18
N PRO A 273 -9.85 1.20 -23.58
CA PRO A 273 -10.97 0.40 -23.09
C PRO A 273 -11.81 1.11 -22.03
N ASN A 274 -11.29 2.17 -21.40
CA ASN A 274 -11.98 2.94 -20.35
C ASN A 274 -12.72 4.19 -20.88
N SER A 275 -12.80 4.38 -22.21
CA SER A 275 -13.48 5.54 -22.84
C SER A 275 -14.97 5.68 -22.49
N THR A 276 -15.60 4.65 -21.95
CA THR A 276 -16.99 4.65 -21.48
C THR A 276 -17.12 4.74 -19.97
N ASP A 277 -16.02 4.84 -19.22
CA ASP A 277 -16.09 5.02 -17.78
C ASP A 277 -16.80 6.35 -17.46
N SER A 278 -17.80 6.27 -16.60
CA SER A 278 -18.54 7.44 -16.15
C SER A 278 -17.64 8.48 -15.48
N CYS A 279 -16.52 8.07 -14.88
CA CYS A 279 -15.55 8.97 -14.28
C CYS A 279 -14.98 9.96 -15.31
N CYS A 280 -14.81 9.56 -16.59
CA CYS A 280 -14.33 10.44 -17.65
C CYS A 280 -15.30 11.59 -17.94
N VAL A 281 -16.60 11.32 -17.85
CA VAL A 281 -17.64 12.36 -17.99
C VAL A 281 -17.56 13.34 -16.81
N PHE A 282 -17.47 12.83 -15.58
CA PHE A 282 -17.42 13.67 -14.38
C PHE A 282 -16.12 14.47 -14.26
N ALA A 283 -15.00 13.92 -14.72
CA ALA A 283 -13.71 14.59 -14.80
C ALA A 283 -13.63 15.61 -15.95
N ASN A 284 -14.70 15.73 -16.76
CA ASN A 284 -14.86 16.69 -17.86
C ASN A 284 -13.73 16.57 -18.92
N THR A 285 -13.33 15.34 -19.23
CA THR A 285 -12.16 15.07 -20.09
C THR A 285 -12.36 15.52 -21.54
N THR A 286 -13.59 15.56 -22.06
CA THR A 286 -13.88 16.09 -23.41
C THR A 286 -13.51 17.56 -23.58
N SER A 287 -13.42 18.34 -22.49
CA SER A 287 -12.97 19.75 -22.54
C SER A 287 -11.50 19.94 -22.15
N ARG A 288 -10.91 18.97 -21.46
CA ARG A 288 -9.54 19.04 -20.92
C ARG A 288 -8.51 18.29 -21.76
N CYS A 289 -8.96 17.35 -22.61
CA CYS A 289 -8.12 16.44 -23.38
C CYS A 289 -8.46 16.55 -24.87
N GLU A 290 -7.45 16.61 -25.74
CA GLU A 290 -7.65 16.78 -27.19
C GLU A 290 -8.22 15.53 -27.88
N ASP A 291 -7.88 14.32 -27.41
CA ASP A 291 -8.24 13.04 -28.03
C ASP A 291 -9.36 12.26 -27.30
N VAL A 292 -10.13 12.94 -26.45
CA VAL A 292 -11.24 12.32 -25.71
C VAL A 292 -12.57 12.67 -26.35
N THR A 293 -13.10 11.73 -27.13
CA THR A 293 -14.50 11.76 -27.60
C THR A 293 -15.27 10.67 -26.87
N LEU A 294 -15.96 11.03 -25.79
CA LEU A 294 -16.78 10.07 -25.06
C LEU A 294 -17.96 9.65 -25.94
N PRO A 295 -18.26 8.34 -26.06
CA PRO A 295 -19.44 7.90 -26.78
C PRO A 295 -20.64 8.60 -26.17
N VAL A 296 -21.32 9.43 -26.96
CA VAL A 296 -22.63 9.95 -26.57
C VAL A 296 -23.50 8.71 -26.47
N VAL A 297 -23.68 8.17 -25.25
CA VAL A 297 -24.80 7.27 -25.00
C VAL A 297 -26.01 8.09 -25.37
N ALA A 298 -26.59 7.81 -26.55
CA ALA A 298 -27.76 8.52 -27.02
C ALA A 298 -28.84 8.26 -25.97
N SER A 299 -29.00 9.20 -25.05
CA SER A 299 -30.06 9.23 -24.03
C SER A 299 -31.44 9.30 -24.69
N SER A 300 -31.48 9.37 -26.03
CA SER A 300 -32.66 9.37 -26.89
C SER A 300 -33.34 8.00 -27.06
N SER A 301 -32.82 6.90 -26.50
CA SER A 301 -33.51 5.59 -26.58
C SER A 301 -33.72 4.87 -25.24
N LEU A 302 -33.27 5.42 -24.10
CA LEU A 302 -33.60 4.84 -22.81
C LEU A 302 -34.99 5.34 -22.39
N ARG A 303 -35.99 4.46 -22.51
CA ARG A 303 -37.28 4.65 -21.84
C ARG A 303 -37.00 4.92 -20.36
N PRO A 304 -37.68 5.89 -19.73
CA PRO A 304 -37.53 6.11 -18.29
C PRO A 304 -37.89 4.81 -17.56
N VAL A 305 -36.89 4.20 -16.92
CA VAL A 305 -37.12 3.15 -15.94
C VAL A 305 -37.53 3.91 -14.67
N THR A 306 -38.84 4.01 -14.46
CA THR A 306 -39.39 4.38 -13.15
C THR A 306 -38.89 3.37 -12.12
N MET A 307 -37.96 3.79 -11.28
CA MET A 307 -37.62 3.08 -10.06
C MET A 307 -38.80 3.21 -9.10
N THR A 308 -39.62 2.18 -9.00
CA THR A 308 -40.65 2.09 -7.95
C THR A 308 -39.93 1.80 -6.64
N MET A 309 -39.70 2.83 -5.83
CA MET A 309 -39.29 2.68 -4.44
C MET A 309 -40.38 1.91 -3.70
N THR A 310 -40.16 0.62 -3.47
CA THR A 310 -41.04 -0.16 -2.58
C THR A 310 -40.64 0.20 -1.16
N SER A 311 -41.42 1.06 -0.51
CA SER A 311 -41.32 1.34 0.91
C SER A 311 -41.54 0.03 1.68
N VAL A 312 -40.49 -0.45 2.35
CA VAL A 312 -40.58 -1.59 3.27
C VAL A 312 -41.19 -1.08 4.57
N GLU A 313 -42.51 -1.18 4.70
CA GLU A 313 -43.17 -0.96 5.99
C GLU A 313 -42.77 -2.08 6.96
N SER A 314 -42.28 -1.66 8.12
CA SER A 314 -41.94 -2.55 9.24
C SER A 314 -43.21 -3.25 9.75
N ALA A 315 -43.31 -4.56 9.53
CA ALA A 315 -44.40 -5.37 10.05
C ALA A 315 -44.17 -5.68 11.54
N THR A 316 -44.75 -4.87 12.43
CA THR A 316 -44.99 -5.24 13.83
C THR A 316 -46.12 -6.28 13.90
N SER A 317 -45.85 -7.35 14.63
CA SER A 317 -46.68 -8.53 14.86
C SER A 317 -47.84 -8.26 15.83
N SER A 318 -49.04 -8.78 15.50
CA SER A 318 -49.94 -9.43 16.46
C SER A 318 -51.15 -10.11 15.80
N PRO A 319 -51.73 -11.15 16.43
CA PRO A 319 -52.49 -12.20 15.74
C PRO A 319 -54.00 -11.98 15.82
N SER A 320 -54.75 -12.52 14.84
CA SER A 320 -56.19 -12.74 14.97
C SER A 320 -56.63 -13.91 14.08
N ASN A 321 -57.12 -14.95 14.74
CA ASN A 321 -57.60 -16.19 14.16
C ASN A 321 -58.81 -15.99 13.25
N THR A 322 -58.87 -16.71 12.13
CA THR A 322 -60.04 -17.51 11.72
C THR A 322 -59.70 -18.41 10.52
N ALA A 323 -60.16 -19.65 10.61
CA ALA A 323 -59.83 -20.76 9.73
C ALA A 323 -60.64 -20.77 8.43
N ALA A 324 -60.01 -21.23 7.34
CA ALA A 324 -60.68 -22.00 6.29
C ALA A 324 -59.66 -22.87 5.55
N ALA A 325 -59.96 -24.16 5.47
CA ALA A 325 -59.12 -25.22 4.93
C ALA A 325 -58.94 -25.12 3.40
N GLY A 326 -57.74 -25.48 2.94
CA GLY A 326 -57.42 -25.57 1.51
C GLY A 326 -56.05 -26.21 1.27
N THR A 327 -55.99 -27.53 1.37
CA THR A 327 -54.88 -28.40 0.94
C THR A 327 -54.44 -28.11 -0.50
N THR A 328 -53.15 -27.87 -0.74
CA THR A 328 -52.35 -28.55 -1.77
C THR A 328 -50.87 -28.20 -1.68
N ASN A 329 -50.06 -29.24 -1.49
CA ASN A 329 -48.61 -29.24 -1.65
C ASN A 329 -48.21 -28.90 -3.08
N ARG A 330 -47.13 -28.12 -3.26
CA ARG A 330 -46.14 -28.28 -4.33
C ARG A 330 -44.90 -27.45 -4.01
N GLY A 331 -43.85 -28.16 -3.58
CA GLY A 331 -42.50 -27.62 -3.50
C GLY A 331 -41.91 -27.39 -4.89
N LEU A 332 -41.01 -26.41 -4.97
CA LEU A 332 -40.15 -26.18 -6.13
C LEU A 332 -38.71 -26.39 -5.67
N THR A 333 -38.13 -27.49 -6.16
CA THR A 333 -36.75 -27.90 -5.98
C THR A 333 -35.84 -27.12 -6.92
N GLY A 334 -34.62 -26.85 -6.45
CA GLY A 334 -33.63 -26.01 -7.11
C GLY A 334 -33.01 -26.57 -8.39
N GLY A 335 -32.23 -25.67 -9.02
CA GLY A 335 -31.32 -25.96 -10.12
C GLY A 335 -31.70 -25.24 -11.41
N GLN A 336 -31.06 -24.10 -11.67
CA GLN A 336 -30.78 -23.57 -13.02
C GLN A 336 -29.86 -22.34 -12.92
N ILE A 337 -28.55 -22.57 -12.95
CA ILE A 337 -27.57 -21.61 -13.49
C ILE A 337 -26.64 -22.44 -14.38
N ALA A 338 -26.57 -22.04 -15.65
CA ALA A 338 -25.51 -22.36 -16.59
C ALA A 338 -24.88 -21.04 -17.03
#